data_AF-A0AA39NZH5-F1
#
_entry.id   AF-A0AA39NZH5-F1
#
_cell.length_a   1.000
_cell.length_b   1.000
_cell.length_c   1.000
_cell.angle_alpha   90.00
_cell.angle_beta   90.00
_cell.angle_gamma   90.00
#
_symmetry.space_group_name_H-M   'P 1'
#
loop_
_entity.id
_entity.type
_entity.pdbx_description
1 polymer ?
#
loop_
_entity_poly.entity_id
_entity_poly.type
_entity_poly.pdbx_seq_one_letter_code
_entity_poly.pdbx_strand_id
1 'polypeptide(L)'
;IITKSRVRGVVLRSVSRHAEPEAIGLSLAVTTPAQTRYYVTVETCITYCGWQLSIREAPASDRFGGCGSILGTNDIYHCGHSVFPATGEYRRKGVVVILRWFYIMENTNAPGPKLKVNRVHKTEMSPE
;
A
#
# COMPACT_ATOMS: atom_id res chain seq x y z
N ILE A 1 -8.44 11.01 12.80
CA ILE A 1 -7.60 9.84 12.44
C ILE A 1 -7.72 8.84 13.58
N ILE A 2 -8.22 7.63 13.33
CA ILE A 2 -8.44 6.60 14.37
C ILE A 2 -7.16 5.80 14.64
N THR A 3 -6.42 5.48 13.57
CA THR A 3 -5.17 4.70 13.65
C THR A 3 -4.22 5.09 12.52
N LYS A 4 -2.94 4.75 12.69
CA LYS A 4 -1.88 4.88 11.69
C LYS A 4 -0.99 3.64 11.76
N SER A 5 -0.55 3.16 10.60
CA SER A 5 0.36 2.03 10.49
C SER A 5 1.36 2.26 9.35
N ARG A 6 2.39 1.41 9.28
CA ARG A 6 3.38 1.40 8.20
C ARG A 6 3.85 -0.02 7.94
N VAL A 7 4.48 -0.26 6.80
CA VAL A 7 5.09 -1.55 6.48
C VAL A 7 6.23 -1.84 7.47
N ARG A 8 6.20 -3.03 8.10
CA ARG A 8 7.18 -3.48 9.10
C ARG A 8 7.79 -4.85 8.80
N GLY A 9 7.67 -5.32 7.56
CA GLY A 9 8.08 -6.69 7.18
C GLY A 9 9.53 -7.04 7.51
N VAL A 10 10.47 -6.11 7.29
CA VAL A 10 11.89 -6.31 7.63
C VAL A 10 12.09 -6.39 9.14
N VAL A 11 11.52 -5.44 9.88
CA VAL A 11 11.68 -5.33 11.35
C VAL A 11 11.08 -6.55 12.06
N LEU A 12 9.90 -6.97 11.63
CA LEU A 12 9.15 -8.07 12.24
C LEU A 12 9.44 -9.43 11.58
N ARG A 13 10.37 -9.51 10.63
CA ARG A 13 10.75 -10.72 9.89
C ARG A 13 9.54 -11.50 9.37
N SER A 14 8.57 -10.79 8.82
CA SER A 14 7.30 -11.36 8.39
C SER A 14 6.84 -10.71 7.09
N VAL A 15 6.57 -11.56 6.10
CA VAL A 15 6.07 -11.14 4.78
C VAL A 15 4.67 -10.51 4.88
N SER A 16 3.93 -10.81 5.96
CA SER A 16 2.55 -10.37 6.11
C SER A 16 2.39 -8.99 6.78
N ARG A 17 3.50 -8.33 7.17
CA ARG A 17 3.46 -7.06 7.92
C ARG A 17 3.41 -5.84 7.00
N HIS A 18 2.36 -5.84 6.19
CA HIS A 18 1.88 -4.69 5.40
C HIS A 18 1.20 -3.66 6.32
N ALA A 19 1.02 -2.43 5.85
CA ALA A 19 0.43 -1.36 6.65
C ALA A 19 -1.07 -1.62 6.90
N GLU A 20 -1.76 -2.12 5.88
CA GLU A 20 -3.20 -2.29 5.81
C GLU A 20 -3.75 -3.26 6.88
N PRO A 21 -3.26 -4.52 7.02
CA PRO A 21 -3.75 -5.42 8.05
C PRO A 21 -3.51 -4.90 9.47
N GLU A 22 -2.44 -4.13 9.68
CA GLU A 22 -2.16 -3.51 10.99
C GLU A 22 -3.13 -2.36 11.29
N ALA A 23 -3.41 -1.48 10.32
CA ALA A 23 -4.39 -0.42 10.51
C ALA A 23 -5.78 -0.99 10.79
N ILE A 24 -6.19 -2.03 10.06
CA ILE A 24 -7.49 -2.67 10.26
C ILE A 24 -7.55 -3.27 11.66
N GLY A 25 -6.57 -4.09 12.04
CA GLY A 25 -6.52 -4.71 13.37
C GLY A 25 -6.62 -3.69 14.51
N LEU A 26 -5.93 -2.55 14.39
CA LEU A 26 -6.00 -1.48 15.38
C LEU A 26 -7.35 -0.73 15.35
N SER A 27 -7.96 -0.56 14.18
CA SER A 27 -9.26 0.12 14.06
C SER A 27 -10.43 -0.68 14.61
N LEU A 28 -10.35 -2.01 14.61
CA LEU A 28 -11.41 -2.90 15.10
C LEU A 28 -11.73 -2.71 16.59
N ALA A 29 -10.80 -2.15 17.36
CA ALA A 29 -11.04 -1.80 18.76
C ALA A 29 -11.96 -0.58 18.95
N VAL A 30 -12.19 0.21 17.90
CA VAL A 30 -12.89 1.51 17.97
C VAL A 30 -14.06 1.61 16.99
N THR A 31 -14.00 0.91 15.85
CA THR A 31 -14.97 1.05 14.77
C THR A 31 -15.02 -0.21 13.91
N THR A 32 -16.00 -0.27 13.00
CA THR A 32 -16.11 -1.35 12.02
C THR A 32 -15.49 -0.94 10.68
N PRO A 33 -14.98 -1.89 9.87
CA PRO A 33 -14.42 -1.57 8.56
C PRO A 33 -15.44 -0.90 7.63
N ALA A 34 -16.73 -1.23 7.74
CA ALA A 34 -17.80 -0.63 6.94
C ALA A 34 -17.96 0.88 7.22
N GLN A 35 -17.72 1.32 8.45
CA GLN A 35 -17.82 2.72 8.87
C GLN A 35 -16.48 3.47 8.77
N THR A 36 -15.41 2.77 8.40
CA THR A 36 -14.06 3.33 8.33
C THR A 36 -13.67 3.60 6.89
N ARG A 37 -12.90 4.68 6.70
CA ARG A 37 -12.23 4.96 5.43
C ARG A 37 -10.74 4.82 5.61
N TYR A 38 -10.13 3.95 4.80
CA TYR A 38 -8.68 3.75 4.79
C TYR A 38 -8.06 4.52 3.64
N TYR A 39 -7.01 5.28 3.98
CA TYR A 39 -6.16 6.01 3.06
C TYR A 39 -4.80 5.33 3.05
N VAL A 40 -4.35 4.88 1.88
CA VAL A 40 -3.08 4.17 1.74
C VAL A 40 -2.20 4.87 0.73
N THR A 41 -0.88 4.88 0.97
CA THR A 41 0.04 5.58 0.08
C THR A 41 0.27 4.85 -1.22
N VAL A 42 0.09 3.53 -1.26
CA VAL A 42 0.21 2.69 -2.46
C VAL A 42 -1.01 1.79 -2.49
N GLU A 43 -1.52 1.50 -3.68
CA GLU A 43 -2.58 0.52 -3.90
C GLU A 43 -2.30 -0.78 -3.15
N THR A 44 -3.35 -1.31 -2.51
CA THR A 44 -3.26 -2.56 -1.78
C THR A 44 -2.90 -3.70 -2.70
N CYS A 45 -2.11 -4.64 -2.17
CA CYS A 45 -1.76 -5.78 -2.98
C CYS A 45 -2.93 -6.74 -3.15
N ILE A 46 -2.90 -7.56 -4.20
CA ILE A 46 -3.90 -8.59 -4.53
C ILE A 46 -4.33 -9.38 -3.28
N THR A 47 -3.37 -9.86 -2.48
CA THR A 47 -3.63 -10.67 -1.28
C THR A 47 -4.48 -9.91 -0.26
N TYR A 48 -4.14 -8.66 0.03
CA TYR A 48 -4.84 -7.89 1.05
C TYR A 48 -6.13 -7.28 0.52
N CYS A 49 -6.19 -6.91 -0.76
CA CYS A 49 -7.42 -6.45 -1.39
C CYS A 49 -8.55 -7.48 -1.25
N GLY A 50 -8.27 -8.77 -1.50
CA GLY A 50 -9.27 -9.84 -1.34
C GLY A 50 -9.67 -10.14 0.11
N TRP A 51 -8.87 -9.72 1.09
CA TRP A 51 -9.15 -9.87 2.52
C TRP A 51 -9.85 -8.65 3.12
N GLN A 52 -9.95 -7.54 2.37
CA GLN A 52 -10.23 -6.23 2.93
C GLN A 52 -11.58 -5.67 2.51
N LEU A 53 -12.23 -5.10 3.52
CA LEU A 53 -13.39 -4.25 3.41
C LEU A 53 -12.87 -2.80 3.25
N SER A 54 -13.31 -2.12 2.19
CA SER A 54 -13.40 -0.64 2.09
C SER A 54 -12.11 0.21 2.03
N ILE A 55 -11.13 -0.13 1.19
CA ILE A 55 -9.99 0.78 0.94
C ILE A 55 -10.30 1.73 -0.20
N ARG A 56 -10.25 3.04 0.07
CA ARG A 56 -10.88 4.04 -0.79
C ARG A 56 -9.94 4.89 -1.60
N GLU A 57 -8.68 5.09 -1.22
CA GLU A 57 -7.81 6.08 -1.90
C GLU A 57 -6.35 5.61 -1.98
N ALA A 58 -5.86 5.28 -3.19
CA ALA A 58 -4.50 4.81 -3.40
C ALA A 58 -3.98 5.02 -4.84
N PRO A 59 -2.75 5.50 -5.06
CA PRO A 59 -2.14 5.48 -6.39
C PRO A 59 -1.79 4.05 -6.81
N ALA A 60 -1.96 3.77 -8.12
CA ALA A 60 -1.79 2.45 -8.71
C ALA A 60 -0.41 1.82 -8.43
N SER A 61 -0.39 0.50 -8.24
CA SER A 61 0.82 -0.30 -8.05
C SER A 61 1.14 -1.08 -9.33
N ASP A 62 2.28 -0.79 -9.96
CA ASP A 62 2.70 -1.41 -11.22
C ASP A 62 3.04 -2.92 -11.10
N ARG A 63 3.15 -3.46 -9.88
CA ARG A 63 3.63 -4.84 -9.66
C ARG A 63 2.73 -5.75 -8.85
N PHE A 64 1.90 -5.20 -7.98
CA PHE A 64 1.10 -6.03 -7.06
C PHE A 64 -0.33 -5.55 -6.86
N GLY A 65 -0.83 -4.56 -7.60
CA GLY A 65 -2.11 -3.92 -7.30
C GLY A 65 -3.32 -4.84 -7.42
N GLY A 66 -4.15 -4.82 -6.38
CA GLY A 66 -5.38 -5.62 -6.27
C GLY A 66 -6.67 -4.84 -6.43
N CYS A 67 -6.61 -3.52 -6.65
CA CYS A 67 -7.75 -2.62 -6.79
C CYS A 67 -7.91 -2.07 -8.22
N GLY A 68 -7.41 -2.80 -9.23
CA GLY A 68 -7.62 -2.49 -10.64
C GLY A 68 -6.36 -2.20 -11.46
N SER A 69 -5.18 -2.01 -10.86
CA SER A 69 -3.97 -1.80 -11.69
C SER A 69 -3.47 -3.09 -12.34
N ILE A 70 -3.58 -4.23 -11.64
CA ILE A 70 -3.23 -5.55 -12.16
C ILE A 70 -4.44 -6.47 -12.09
N LEU A 71 -5.09 -6.54 -10.93
CA LEU A 71 -6.31 -7.29 -10.72
C LEU A 71 -7.34 -6.40 -10.01
N GLY A 72 -8.62 -6.51 -10.40
CA GLY A 72 -9.73 -5.78 -9.78
C GLY A 72 -10.43 -6.59 -8.69
N THR A 73 -9.71 -7.09 -7.69
CA THR A 73 -10.28 -7.95 -6.63
C THR A 73 -11.34 -7.21 -5.81
N ASN A 74 -11.27 -5.88 -5.73
CA ASN A 74 -12.24 -5.03 -5.04
C ASN A 74 -13.64 -5.03 -5.68
N ASP A 75 -13.74 -5.41 -6.96
CA ASP A 75 -14.97 -5.38 -7.76
C ASP A 75 -15.49 -6.80 -8.07
N ILE A 76 -14.90 -7.83 -7.45
CA ILE A 76 -15.33 -9.21 -7.58
C ILE A 76 -16.13 -9.60 -6.34
N TYR A 77 -17.32 -10.15 -6.53
CA TYR A 77 -18.11 -10.70 -5.44
C TYR A 77 -17.46 -11.98 -4.90
N HIS A 78 -17.11 -11.99 -3.62
CA HIS A 78 -16.54 -13.16 -2.94
C HIS A 78 -17.41 -13.58 -1.75
N CYS A 79 -17.44 -14.88 -1.46
CA CYS A 79 -18.21 -15.43 -0.34
C CYS A 79 -17.70 -14.86 1.00
N GLY A 80 -18.37 -13.84 1.53
CA GLY A 80 -18.05 -13.21 2.81
C GLY A 80 -17.64 -11.73 2.72
N HIS A 81 -17.40 -11.18 1.53
CA HIS A 81 -16.99 -9.77 1.37
C HIS A 81 -17.74 -9.09 0.22
N SER A 82 -18.29 -7.90 0.51
CA SER A 82 -18.91 -7.05 -0.50
C SER A 82 -17.85 -6.31 -1.31
N VAL A 83 -18.15 -6.04 -2.58
CA VAL A 83 -17.37 -5.11 -3.40
C VAL A 83 -17.24 -3.75 -2.73
N PHE A 84 -16.16 -3.03 -3.01
CA PHE A 84 -15.93 -1.71 -2.45
C PHE A 84 -15.29 -0.75 -3.46
N PRO A 85 -15.63 0.54 -3.38
CA PRO A 85 -15.03 1.54 -4.24
C PRO A 85 -13.59 1.80 -3.82
N ALA A 86 -12.67 1.58 -4.76
CA ALA A 86 -11.29 2.03 -4.68
C ALA A 86 -11.12 3.21 -5.64
N THR A 87 -10.76 4.37 -5.12
CA THR A 87 -10.42 5.55 -5.92
C THR A 87 -8.90 5.71 -5.99
N GLY A 88 -8.43 6.06 -7.18
CA GLY A 88 -7.02 6.15 -7.48
C GLY A 88 -6.38 7.49 -7.10
N GLU A 89 -5.05 7.54 -7.22
CA GLU A 89 -4.30 8.76 -7.56
C GLU A 89 -4.24 9.90 -6.53
N TYR A 90 -4.82 9.72 -5.35
CA TYR A 90 -4.72 10.72 -4.28
C TYR A 90 -3.25 11.01 -3.93
N ARG A 91 -2.83 12.27 -4.14
CA ARG A 91 -1.44 12.75 -3.93
C ARG A 91 -0.36 11.90 -4.64
N ARG A 92 -0.68 11.30 -5.80
CA ARG A 92 0.20 10.41 -6.57
C ARG A 92 1.63 10.95 -6.73
N LYS A 93 1.79 12.22 -7.12
CA LYS A 93 3.12 12.85 -7.32
C LYS A 93 4.00 12.76 -6.08
N GLY A 94 3.46 13.11 -4.91
CA GLY A 94 4.20 13.07 -3.65
C GLY A 94 4.58 11.66 -3.24
N VAL A 95 3.67 10.70 -3.43
CA VAL A 95 3.94 9.28 -3.17
C VAL A 95 5.07 8.77 -4.05
N VAL A 96 5.03 9.02 -5.36
CA VAL A 96 6.04 8.53 -6.30
C VAL A 96 7.43 9.05 -5.93
N VAL A 97 7.55 10.33 -5.57
CA VAL A 97 8.82 10.93 -5.12
C VAL A 97 9.36 10.24 -3.86
N ILE A 98 8.50 9.94 -2.89
CA ILE A 98 8.87 9.23 -1.65
C ILE A 98 9.29 7.79 -1.95
N LEU A 99 8.58 7.08 -2.83
CA LEU A 99 8.93 5.71 -3.21
C LEU A 99 10.25 5.66 -3.98
N ARG A 100 10.49 6.60 -4.90
CA ARG A 100 11.77 6.74 -5.60
C ARG A 100 12.91 6.95 -4.59
N TRP A 101 12.68 7.80 -3.59
CA TRP A 101 13.66 8.00 -2.51
C TRP A 101 13.93 6.70 -1.75
N PHE A 102 12.88 5.96 -1.38
CA PHE A 102 13.01 4.64 -0.76
C PHE A 102 13.83 3.63 -1.59
N TYR A 103 13.65 3.59 -2.91
CA TYR A 103 14.41 2.66 -3.77
C TYR A 103 15.88 3.01 -3.93
N ILE A 104 16.26 4.27 -3.69
CA ILE A 104 17.65 4.74 -3.76
C ILE A 104 18.35 4.53 -2.42
N MET A 105 17.63 4.66 -1.31
CA MET A 105 18.16 4.37 0.02
C MET A 105 18.72 2.93 0.11
N GLU A 106 19.78 2.80 0.90
CA GLU A 106 20.42 1.52 1.18
C GLU A 106 19.70 0.80 2.32
N ASN A 107 19.49 -0.51 2.15
CA ASN A 107 18.96 -1.34 3.23
C ASN A 107 20.14 -1.99 3.96
N THR A 108 20.56 -1.37 5.06
CA THR A 108 21.63 -1.89 5.92
C THR A 108 21.28 -3.23 6.58
N ASN A 109 20.00 -3.59 6.63
CA ASN A 109 19.54 -4.88 7.17
C ASN A 109 19.57 -6.02 6.14
N ALA A 110 20.01 -5.77 4.89
CA ALA A 110 20.08 -6.81 3.87
C ALA A 110 21.28 -7.77 4.12
N PRO A 111 21.13 -9.09 3.93
CA PRO A 111 22.23 -10.04 3.95
C PRO A 111 23.12 -9.84 2.71
N GLY A 112 24.02 -8.85 2.78
CA GLY A 112 24.82 -8.35 1.66
C GLY A 112 24.32 -6.99 1.15
N PRO A 113 24.66 -5.87 1.82
CA PRO A 113 24.26 -4.55 1.38
C PRO A 113 24.89 -4.25 0.00
N LYS A 114 24.05 -4.14 -1.03
CA LYS A 114 24.48 -3.68 -2.35
C LYS A 114 24.54 -2.16 -2.36
N LEU A 115 25.72 -1.61 -2.61
CA LEU A 115 25.91 -0.18 -2.80
C LEU A 115 25.06 0.29 -3.99
N LYS A 116 24.24 1.34 -3.79
CA LYS A 116 23.35 1.89 -4.82
C LYS A 116 23.89 3.18 -5.44
N VAL A 117 25.21 3.27 -5.59
CA VAL A 117 25.97 4.50 -5.91
C VAL A 117 25.53 5.20 -7.21
N ASN A 118 24.97 4.47 -8.18
CA ASN A 118 24.60 5.02 -9.49
C ASN A 118 23.11 5.43 -9.61
N ARG A 119 22.33 5.42 -8.53
CA ARG A 119 20.90 5.76 -8.61
C ARG A 119 20.65 7.23 -8.27
N VAL A 120 20.25 8.02 -9.26
CA VAL A 120 19.88 9.43 -9.10
C VAL A 120 18.41 9.58 -8.70
N HIS A 121 18.12 10.41 -7.71
CA HIS A 121 16.75 10.73 -7.31
C HIS A 121 16.12 11.67 -8.32
N LYS A 122 15.18 11.15 -9.11
CA LYS A 122 14.40 11.93 -10.07
C LYS A 122 13.14 12.46 -9.39
N THR A 123 13.10 13.77 -9.14
CA THR A 123 11.93 14.46 -8.57
C THR A 123 10.92 14.88 -9.64
N GLU A 124 11.35 14.99 -10.89
CA GLU A 124 10.50 15.36 -12.01
C GLU A 124 9.60 14.20 -12.46
N MET A 125 8.35 14.54 -12.79
CA MET A 125 7.36 13.61 -13.33
C MET A 125 7.26 13.85 -14.83
N SER A 126 7.17 12.80 -15.66
CA SER A 126 6.80 13.00 -17.06
C SER A 126 5.39 13.61 -17.12
N PRO A 127 5.11 14.51 -18.08
CA PRO A 127 3.73 14.87 -18.37
C PRO A 127 2.95 13.60 -18.78
N GLU A 128 1.68 13.55 -18.38
CA GLU A 128 0.73 12.48 -18.73
C GLU A 128 0.36 12.53 -20.22
#